data_AF-A0A7W0S9H5-F1
#
_entry.id   AF-A0A7W0S9H5-F1
#
_cell.length_a   1.000
_cell.length_b   1.000
_cell.length_c   1.000
_cell.angle_alpha   90.00
_cell.angle_beta   90.00
_cell.angle_gamma   90.00
#
_symmetry.space_group_name_H-M   'P 1'
#
loop_
_entity.id
_entity.type
_entity.pdbx_description
1 polymer ?
#
loop_
_entity_poly.entity_id
_entity_poly.type
_entity_poly.pdbx_seq_one_letter_code
_entity_poly.pdbx_strand_id
1 'polypeptide(L)'
;MRILLLSQMYPGAAAPDLGVFVRDLERELVAFGHEVERVVLDTRSGGPLRHLSLAARTLRASRRFRPDVVYAHFLVPTGLWGALLTRAPLVGTAHSQD
;
A
#
# COMPACT_ATOMS: atom_id res chain seq x y z
N MET A 1 11.14 11.35 -4.95
CA MET A 1 11.37 9.88 -4.91
C MET A 1 10.09 9.18 -5.34
N ARG A 2 10.20 7.97 -5.86
CA ARG A 2 9.08 7.10 -6.23
C ARG A 2 8.75 6.16 -5.07
N ILE A 3 7.58 6.34 -4.48
CA ILE A 3 7.11 5.59 -3.31
C ILE A 3 5.99 4.64 -3.75
N LEU A 4 6.17 3.33 -3.56
CA LEU A 4 5.09 2.37 -3.72
C LEU A 4 4.36 2.22 -2.38
N LEU A 5 3.16 2.77 -2.29
CA LEU A 5 2.34 2.77 -1.08
C LEU A 5 1.43 1.53 -1.07
N LEU A 6 1.67 0.62 -0.14
CA LEU A 6 0.91 -0.61 0.05
C LEU A 6 0.00 -0.50 1.27
N SER A 7 -1.30 -0.69 1.07
CA SER A 7 -2.25 -0.72 2.19
C SER A 7 -3.40 -1.67 1.90
N GLN A 8 -3.86 -2.40 2.92
CA GLN A 8 -5.12 -3.13 2.86
C GLN A 8 -6.34 -2.24 3.20
N MET A 9 -6.13 -0.94 3.38
CA MET A 9 -7.14 0.05 3.73
C MET A 9 -6.90 1.36 2.99
N TYR A 10 -7.88 1.82 2.21
CA TYR A 10 -7.87 3.11 1.55
C TYR A 10 -9.31 3.57 1.27
N PRO A 11 -9.62 4.88 1.21
CA PRO A 11 -10.99 5.32 0.99
C PRO A 11 -11.53 4.87 -0.37
N GLY A 12 -12.71 4.26 -0.36
CA GLY A 12 -13.45 3.87 -1.56
C GLY A 12 -14.91 4.29 -1.51
N ALA A 13 -15.63 4.17 -2.63
CA ALA A 13 -17.03 4.61 -2.72
C ALA A 13 -17.97 3.95 -1.69
N ALA A 14 -17.76 2.66 -1.41
CA ALA A 14 -18.54 1.90 -0.43
C ALA A 14 -17.99 2.00 1.01
N ALA A 15 -16.81 2.60 1.20
CA ALA A 15 -16.10 2.69 2.47
C ALA A 15 -15.24 3.97 2.53
N PRO A 16 -15.86 5.16 2.58
CA PRO A 16 -15.15 6.44 2.44
C PRO A 16 -14.23 6.77 3.63
N ASP A 17 -14.47 6.12 4.77
CA ASP A 17 -13.73 6.26 6.02
C ASP A 17 -12.57 5.25 6.16
N LEU A 18 -12.52 4.24 5.29
CA LEU A 18 -11.52 3.18 5.36
C LEU A 18 -10.12 3.72 5.10
N GLY A 19 -9.21 3.65 6.07
CA GLY A 19 -7.81 4.01 5.84
C GLY A 19 -7.58 5.49 5.48
N VAL A 20 -8.39 6.41 6.00
CA VAL A 20 -8.19 7.87 5.80
C VAL A 20 -6.78 8.34 6.14
N PHE A 21 -6.17 7.74 7.17
CA PHE A 21 -4.76 7.95 7.51
C PHE A 21 -3.81 7.74 6.31
N VAL A 22 -4.04 6.69 5.51
CA VAL A 22 -3.19 6.35 4.36
C VAL A 22 -3.35 7.38 3.24
N ARG A 23 -4.58 7.85 3.01
CA ARG A 23 -4.86 8.93 2.05
C ARG A 23 -4.18 10.23 2.49
N ASP A 24 -4.27 10.58 3.76
CA ASP A 24 -3.72 11.83 4.26
C ASP A 24 -2.18 11.78 4.21
N LEU A 25 -1.58 10.64 4.58
CA LEU A 25 -0.17 10.37 4.35
C LEU A 25 0.24 10.50 2.88
N GLU A 26 -0.50 9.89 1.95
CA GLU A 26 -0.24 10.01 0.50
C GLU A 26 -0.26 11.47 0.05
N ARG A 27 -1.25 12.26 0.49
CA ARG A 27 -1.36 13.68 0.15
C ARG A 27 -0.14 14.45 0.60
N GLU A 28 0.32 14.24 1.83
CA GLU A 28 1.50 14.91 2.35
C GLU A 28 2.77 14.47 1.60
N LEU A 29 2.94 13.17 1.32
CA LEU A 29 4.07 12.68 0.50
C LEU A 29 4.10 13.33 -0.89
N VAL A 30 2.95 13.46 -1.55
CA VAL A 30 2.86 14.16 -2.84
C VAL A 30 3.16 15.65 -2.68
N ALA A 31 2.65 16.30 -1.62
CA ALA A 31 2.90 17.72 -1.34
C ALA A 31 4.39 18.01 -1.09
N PHE A 32 5.13 17.05 -0.50
CA PHE A 32 6.59 17.10 -0.36
C PHE A 32 7.36 16.82 -1.66
N GLY A 33 6.68 16.60 -2.80
CA GLY A 33 7.31 16.40 -4.11
C GLY A 33 7.70 14.95 -4.40
N HIS A 34 7.12 13.96 -3.69
CA HIS A 34 7.30 12.56 -4.01
C HIS A 34 6.28 12.09 -5.07
N GLU A 35 6.70 11.18 -5.94
CA GLU A 35 5.80 10.45 -6.83
C GLU A 35 5.28 9.22 -6.08
N VAL A 36 3.97 9.06 -5.99
CA VAL A 36 3.36 7.94 -5.25
C VAL A 36 2.53 7.07 -6.19
N GLU A 37 2.82 5.76 -6.23
CA GLU A 37 1.92 4.76 -6.82
C GLU A 37 1.29 3.94 -5.70
N ARG A 38 -0.04 3.87 -5.68
CA ARG A 38 -0.81 3.17 -4.65
C ARG A 38 -1.26 1.79 -5.10
N VAL A 39 -0.98 0.78 -4.29
CA VAL A 39 -1.57 -0.56 -4.40
C VAL A 39 -2.37 -0.82 -3.14
N VAL A 40 -3.67 -0.58 -3.25
CA VAL A 40 -4.58 -0.53 -2.10
C VAL A 40 -5.86 -1.33 -2.31
N LEU A 41 -6.48 -1.71 -1.18
CA LEU A 41 -7.86 -2.18 -1.12
C LEU A 41 -8.76 -1.05 -0.61
N ASP A 42 -9.85 -0.80 -1.32
CA ASP A 42 -10.78 0.31 -1.08
C ASP A 42 -12.18 -0.15 -0.62
N THR A 43 -12.30 -1.42 -0.28
CA THR A 43 -13.51 -2.04 0.24
C THR A 43 -13.20 -2.97 1.42
N ARG A 44 -14.17 -3.10 2.32
CA ARG A 44 -14.15 -4.07 3.43
C ARG A 44 -14.53 -5.50 2.99
N SER A 45 -15.15 -5.64 1.82
CA SER A 45 -15.61 -6.91 1.26
C SER A 45 -14.53 -7.63 0.42
N GLY A 46 -14.81 -8.85 -0.05
CA GLY A 46 -13.96 -9.57 -1.01
C GLY A 46 -13.16 -10.75 -0.46
N GLY A 47 -13.41 -11.17 0.79
CA GLY A 47 -12.82 -12.39 1.37
C GLY A 47 -11.28 -12.38 1.40
N PRO A 48 -10.63 -13.55 1.52
CA PRO A 48 -9.17 -13.65 1.58
C PRO A 48 -8.49 -13.47 0.20
N LEU A 49 -9.18 -13.79 -0.90
CA LEU A 49 -8.64 -13.70 -2.26
C LEU A 49 -8.22 -12.26 -2.65
N ARG A 50 -8.83 -11.25 -2.02
CA ARG A 50 -8.43 -9.85 -2.22
C ARG A 50 -6.96 -9.59 -1.88
N HIS A 51 -6.39 -10.34 -0.93
CA HIS A 51 -4.98 -10.21 -0.56
C HIS A 51 -4.04 -10.85 -1.61
N LEU A 52 -4.50 -11.87 -2.33
CA LEU A 52 -3.77 -12.43 -3.50
C LEU A 52 -3.81 -11.45 -4.69
N SER A 53 -4.95 -10.82 -4.92
CA SER A 53 -5.06 -9.74 -5.92
C SER A 53 -4.13 -8.58 -5.56
N LEU A 54 -4.05 -8.22 -4.27
CA LEU A 54 -3.11 -7.22 -3.77
C LEU A 54 -1.66 -7.62 -4.07
N ALA A 55 -1.26 -8.87 -3.79
CA ALA A 55 0.07 -9.39 -4.10
C ALA A 55 0.41 -9.28 -5.60
N ALA A 56 -0.50 -9.71 -6.48
CA ALA A 56 -0.31 -9.65 -7.93
C ALA A 56 -0.16 -8.19 -8.43
N ARG A 57 -0.96 -7.27 -7.88
CA ARG A 57 -0.87 -5.83 -8.16
C ARG A 57 0.44 -5.24 -7.65
N THR A 58 0.90 -5.63 -6.47
CA THR A 58 2.20 -5.21 -5.90
C THR A 58 3.35 -5.61 -6.81
N LEU A 59 3.38 -6.87 -7.25
CA LEU A 59 4.44 -7.36 -8.15
C LEU A 59 4.46 -6.60 -9.48
N ARG A 60 3.28 -6.37 -10.08
CA ARG A 60 3.15 -5.64 -11.35
C ARG A 60 3.56 -4.18 -11.19
N ALA A 61 3.07 -3.50 -10.15
CA ALA A 61 3.38 -2.11 -9.85
C ALA A 61 4.88 -1.93 -9.58
N SER A 62 5.48 -2.78 -8.73
CA SER A 62 6.92 -2.78 -8.44
C SER A 62 7.78 -2.83 -9.71
N ARG A 63 7.46 -3.73 -10.66
CA ARG A 63 8.20 -3.85 -11.93
C ARG A 63 8.05 -2.64 -12.84
N ARG A 64 6.85 -2.06 -12.91
CA ARG A 64 6.52 -0.92 -13.77
C ARG A 64 7.07 0.39 -13.21
N PHE A 65 6.73 0.67 -11.95
CA PHE A 65 7.02 1.91 -11.26
C PHE A 65 8.49 2.01 -10.82
N ARG A 66 9.11 0.86 -10.53
CA ARG A 66 10.48 0.73 -10.01
C ARG A 66 10.69 1.64 -8.79
N PRO A 67 9.96 1.43 -7.69
CA PRO A 67 10.01 2.32 -6.55
C PRO A 67 11.42 2.43 -5.96
N ASP A 68 11.72 3.60 -5.41
CA ASP A 68 12.93 3.83 -4.64
C ASP A 68 12.74 3.31 -3.19
N VAL A 69 11.49 3.28 -2.71
CA VAL A 69 11.10 2.74 -1.40
C VAL A 69 9.67 2.21 -1.43
N VAL A 70 9.39 1.16 -0.66
CA VAL A 70 8.04 0.67 -0.39
C VAL A 70 7.61 1.12 1.00
N TYR A 71 6.44 1.74 1.08
CA TYR A 71 5.79 2.07 2.34
C TYR A 71 4.61 1.13 2.56
N ALA A 72 4.67 0.28 3.59
CA ALA A 72 3.61 -0.67 3.92
C ALA A 72 2.86 -0.25 5.19
N HIS A 73 1.55 -0.11 5.05
CA HIS A 73 0.62 0.14 6.14
C HIS A 73 0.04 -1.21 6.60
N PHE A 74 0.52 -1.73 7.75
CA PHE A 74 0.46 -3.10 8.30
C PHE A 74 1.65 -4.01 7.95
N LEU A 75 2.10 -4.81 8.92
CA LEU A 75 3.08 -5.88 8.73
C LEU A 75 2.53 -7.01 7.85
N VAL A 76 1.31 -7.47 8.12
CA VAL A 76 0.63 -8.48 7.31
C VAL A 76 -0.73 -7.95 6.83
N PRO A 77 -1.06 -8.09 5.53
CA PRO A 77 -0.28 -8.75 4.48
C PRO A 77 0.67 -7.81 3.71
N THR A 78 0.57 -6.50 3.91
CA THR A 78 1.24 -5.48 3.08
C THR A 78 2.75 -5.43 3.27
N GLY A 79 3.24 -5.49 4.50
CA GLY A 79 4.68 -5.57 4.79
C GLY A 79 5.28 -6.85 4.22
N LEU A 80 4.60 -7.99 4.40
CA LEU A 80 4.98 -9.28 3.82
C LEU A 80 5.10 -9.21 2.29
N TRP A 81 4.09 -8.66 1.60
CA TRP A 81 4.14 -8.51 0.15
C TRP A 81 5.19 -7.49 -0.31
N GLY A 82 5.40 -6.41 0.44
CA GLY A 82 6.47 -5.45 0.19
C GLY A 82 7.84 -6.13 0.24
N ALA A 83 8.09 -6.94 1.26
CA ALA A 83 9.36 -7.65 1.44
C ALA A 83 9.60 -8.75 0.39
N LEU A 84 8.57 -9.52 0.03
CA LEU A 84 8.73 -10.66 -0.87
C LEU A 84 8.69 -10.31 -2.36
N LEU A 85 7.93 -9.27 -2.75
CA LEU A 85 7.59 -9.00 -4.16
C LEU A 85 8.27 -7.76 -4.72
N THR A 86 9.11 -7.10 -3.93
CA THR A 86 9.84 -5.90 -4.34
C THR A 86 11.32 -6.02 -4.00
N ARG A 87 12.15 -5.22 -4.66
CA ARG A 87 13.60 -5.14 -4.40
C ARG A 87 14.01 -3.84 -3.69
N ALA A 88 13.04 -2.94 -3.48
CA ALA A 88 13.30 -1.66 -2.85
C ALA A 88 13.31 -1.83 -1.32
N PRO A 89 14.02 -0.96 -0.58
CA PRO A 89 13.91 -0.90 0.87
C PRO A 89 12.44 -0.78 1.33
N LEU A 90 12.12 -1.41 2.46
CA LEU A 90 10.78 -1.45 3.03
C LEU A 90 10.71 -0.60 4.30
N VAL A 91 9.74 0.31 4.35
CA VAL A 91 9.30 1.01 5.55
C VAL A 91 7.94 0.47 5.94
N GLY A 92 7.80 0.01 7.18
CA GLY A 92 6.55 -0.56 7.70
C GLY A 92 5.99 0.26 8.85
N THR A 93 4.69 0.56 8.81
CA THR A 93 3.93 0.99 9.98
C THR A 93 3.22 -0.23 10.55
N ALA A 94 3.62 -0.60 11.76
CA ALA A 94 2.95 -1.64 12.53
C ALA A 94 1.88 -1.02 13.43
N HIS A 95 0.68 -1.58 13.41
CA HIS A 95 -0.37 -1.29 14.38
C HIS A 95 -0.47 -2.41 15.42
N SER A 96 -1.16 -2.16 16.53
CA SER A 96 -1.18 -3.07 17.68
C SER A 96 -1.91 -4.41 17.45
N GLN A 97 -2.63 -4.56 16.34
CA GLN A 97 -3.40 -5.76 15.98
C GLN A 97 -2.94 -6.39 14.66
N ASP A 98 -1.71 -6.09 14.24
CA ASP A 98 -1.14 -6.59 12.98
C ASP A 98 -1.06 -8.12 12.87
#